data_AF-A0A520HNQ7-F1
#
_entry.id   AF-A0A520HNQ7-F1
#
_cell.length_a   1.000
_cell.length_b   1.000
_cell.length_c   1.000
_cell.angle_alpha   90.00
_cell.angle_beta   90.00
_cell.angle_gamma   90.00
#
_symmetry.space_group_name_H-M   'P 1'
#
loop_
_entity.id
_entity.type
_entity.pdbx_description
1 polymer ?
#
loop_
_entity_poly.entity_id
_entity_poly.type
_entity_poly.pdbx_seq_one_letter_code
_entity_poly.pdbx_strand_id
1 'polypeptide(L)'
;MKWLQQIPAIFRSKYLVAAALFGIIVLFFDKNDFFTQQERKKEVRELEQSKAYYLKQMEELTRIRQDVENDPNTIEKLAREQYLMKRP
;
A
#
# COMPACT_ATOMS: atom_id res chain seq x y z
N MET A 1 27.68 -47.52 3.15
CA MET A 1 26.88 -46.43 2.55
C MET A 1 27.82 -45.35 2.02
N LYS A 2 28.18 -45.41 0.72
CA LYS A 2 29.21 -44.55 0.09
C LYS A 2 28.81 -43.06 -0.04
N TRP A 3 27.55 -42.73 0.23
CA TRP A 3 26.96 -41.39 0.10
C TRP A 3 27.40 -40.40 1.20
N LEU A 4 27.80 -40.90 2.38
CA LEU A 4 28.28 -40.07 3.49
C LEU A 4 29.71 -39.55 3.32
N GLN A 5 30.43 -40.01 2.29
CA GLN A 5 31.83 -39.63 2.02
C GLN A 5 31.95 -38.44 1.05
N GLN A 6 30.87 -38.06 0.36
CA GLN A 6 30.85 -36.92 -0.56
C GLN A 6 30.38 -35.61 0.09
N ILE A 7 29.96 -35.67 1.36
CA ILE A 7 29.53 -34.48 2.10
C ILE A 7 30.77 -33.79 2.68
N PRO A 8 31.05 -32.52 2.31
CA PRO A 8 32.18 -31.76 2.85
C PRO A 8 32.12 -31.73 4.39
N ALA A 9 33.28 -31.79 5.06
CA ALA A 9 33.38 -31.89 6.53
C ALA A 9 32.60 -30.80 7.29
N ILE A 10 32.41 -29.64 6.65
CA ILE A 10 31.60 -28.50 7.12
C ILE A 10 30.15 -28.92 7.42
N PHE A 11 29.56 -29.77 6.57
CA PHE A 11 28.16 -30.23 6.73
C PHE A 11 27.99 -31.42 7.70
N ARG A 12 29.08 -31.96 8.26
CA ARG A 12 28.99 -33.00 9.32
C ARG A 12 28.78 -32.41 10.72
N SER A 13 29.04 -31.13 10.91
CA SER A 13 28.81 -30.48 12.20
C SER A 13 27.31 -30.26 12.41
N LYS A 14 26.75 -30.94 13.42
CA LYS A 14 25.36 -30.74 13.86
C LYS A 14 25.04 -29.27 14.17
N TYR A 15 26.03 -28.49 14.59
CA TYR A 15 25.88 -27.06 14.87
C TYR A 15 25.75 -26.23 13.60
N LEU A 16 26.48 -26.56 12.53
CA LEU A 16 26.37 -25.85 11.25
C LEU A 16 25.04 -26.16 10.56
N VAL A 17 24.59 -27.41 10.60
CA VAL A 17 23.28 -27.79 10.06
C VAL A 17 22.17 -27.11 10.85
N ALA A 18 22.24 -27.09 12.19
CA ALA A 18 21.28 -26.39 13.03
C ALA A 18 21.29 -24.88 12.79
N ALA A 19 22.46 -24.25 12.66
CA ALA A 19 22.59 -22.83 12.38
C ALA A 19 22.08 -22.47 10.97
N ALA A 20 22.32 -23.31 9.97
CA ALA A 20 21.81 -23.12 8.61
C ALA A 20 20.28 -23.27 8.58
N LEU A 21 19.73 -24.28 9.24
CA LEU A 21 18.27 -24.44 9.39
C LEU A 21 17.64 -23.25 10.11
N PHE A 22 18.26 -22.80 11.21
CA PHE A 22 17.81 -21.62 11.94
C PHE A 22 17.89 -20.36 11.06
N GLY A 23 18.98 -20.18 10.31
CA GLY A 23 19.15 -19.08 9.38
C GLY A 23 18.09 -19.10 8.27
N ILE A 24 17.77 -20.26 7.71
CA ILE A 24 16.70 -20.42 6.72
C ILE A 24 15.35 -20.06 7.33
N ILE A 25 15.05 -20.51 8.55
CA ILE A 25 13.79 -20.17 9.23
C ILE A 25 13.67 -18.66 9.44
N VAL A 26 14.72 -18.00 9.95
CA VAL A 26 14.69 -16.54 10.17
C VAL A 26 14.66 -15.77 8.84
N LEU A 27 15.30 -16.26 7.78
CA LEU A 27 15.31 -15.56 6.49
C LEU A 27 14.03 -15.74 5.68
N PHE A 28 13.37 -16.90 5.77
CA PHE A 28 12.20 -17.23 4.93
C PHE A 28 10.87 -17.22 5.67
N PHE A 29 10.84 -17.53 6.98
CA PHE A 29 9.60 -17.60 7.77
C PHE A 29 9.39 -16.37 8.67
N ASP A 30 10.36 -15.47 8.79
CA ASP A 30 10.15 -14.21 9.51
C ASP A 30 9.26 -13.24 8.70
N LYS A 31 8.52 -12.36 9.38
CA LYS A 31 7.51 -11.42 8.84
C LYS A 31 8.02 -10.43 7.78
N ASN A 32 9.30 -10.48 7.47
CA ASN A 32 9.96 -9.69 6.45
C ASN A 32 10.26 -10.51 5.19
N ASP A 33 9.45 -11.54 4.92
CA ASP A 33 9.49 -12.25 3.67
C ASP A 33 9.27 -11.29 2.48
N PHE A 34 9.91 -11.63 1.37
CA PHE A 34 9.94 -10.78 0.18
C PHE A 34 8.54 -10.51 -0.39
N PHE A 35 7.60 -11.46 -0.23
CA PHE A 35 6.24 -11.33 -0.75
C PHE A 35 5.46 -10.29 0.04
N THR A 36 5.46 -10.38 1.38
CA THR A 36 4.84 -9.38 2.25
C THR A 36 5.43 -7.98 2.03
N GLN A 37 6.74 -7.88 1.78
CA GLN A 37 7.36 -6.58 1.45
C GLN A 37 6.86 -5.99 0.12
N GLN A 38 6.61 -6.81 -0.90
CA GLN A 38 6.04 -6.33 -2.16
C GLN A 38 4.58 -5.91 -2.01
N GLU A 39 3.78 -6.68 -1.27
CA GLU A 39 2.37 -6.35 -1.01
C GLU A 39 2.25 -5.03 -0.23
N ARG A 40 3.05 -4.86 0.84
CA ARG A 40 3.12 -3.59 1.60
C ARG A 40 3.48 -2.40 0.71
N LYS A 41 4.42 -2.55 -0.22
CA LYS A 41 4.77 -1.48 -1.17
C LYS A 41 3.61 -1.12 -2.10
N LYS A 42 2.83 -2.12 -2.53
CA LYS A 42 1.63 -1.88 -3.35
C LYS A 42 0.57 -1.14 -2.55
N GLU A 43 0.32 -1.55 -1.32
CA GLU A 43 -0.63 -0.90 -0.41
C GLU A 43 -0.25 0.56 -0.14
N VAL A 44 1.03 0.84 0.13
CA VAL A 44 1.52 2.22 0.28
C VAL A 44 1.23 3.05 -0.97
N ARG A 45 1.52 2.52 -2.16
CA ARG A 45 1.26 3.23 -3.41
C ARG A 45 -0.23 3.50 -3.64
N GLU A 46 -1.09 2.55 -3.29
CA GLU A 46 -2.56 2.71 -3.39
C GLU A 46 -3.08 3.76 -2.40
N LEU A 47 -2.55 3.78 -1.17
CA LEU A 47 -2.86 4.78 -0.16
C LEU A 47 -2.40 6.19 -0.59
N GLU A 48 -1.21 6.30 -1.18
CA GLU A 48 -0.70 7.57 -1.72
C GLU A 48 -1.56 8.09 -2.89
N GLN A 49 -1.98 7.20 -3.79
CA GLN A 49 -2.88 7.56 -4.88
C GLN A 49 -4.25 8.01 -4.36
N SER A 50 -4.81 7.28 -3.39
CA SER A 50 -6.06 7.64 -2.74
C SER A 50 -5.96 9.00 -2.04
N LYS A 51 -4.86 9.24 -1.32
CA LYS A 51 -4.57 10.52 -0.68
C LYS A 51 -4.51 11.65 -1.70
N ALA A 52 -3.78 11.48 -2.79
CA ALA A 52 -3.69 12.50 -3.85
C ALA A 52 -5.06 12.80 -4.48
N TYR A 53 -5.88 11.77 -4.71
CA TYR A 53 -7.24 11.91 -5.21
C TYR A 53 -8.13 12.73 -4.28
N TYR A 54 -8.16 12.42 -2.99
CA TYR A 54 -8.98 13.17 -2.02
C TYR A 54 -8.48 14.59 -1.80
N LEU A 55 -7.16 14.83 -1.79
CA LEU A 55 -6.63 16.20 -1.72
C LEU A 55 -7.09 17.07 -2.90
N LYS A 56 -7.12 16.51 -4.11
CA LYS A 56 -7.63 17.20 -5.30
C LYS A 56 -9.12 17.53 -5.16
N GLN A 57 -9.94 16.57 -4.73
CA GLN A 57 -11.36 16.81 -4.51
C GLN A 57 -11.62 17.85 -3.42
N MET A 58 -10.83 17.85 -2.34
CA MET A 58 -10.95 18.86 -1.29
C MET A 58 -10.62 20.26 -1.81
N GLU A 59 -9.61 20.40 -2.67
CA GLU A 59 -9.29 21.69 -3.29
C GLU A 59 -10.44 22.18 -4.16
N GLU A 60 -11.01 21.31 -4.99
CA GLU A 60 -12.17 21.62 -5.83
C GLU A 60 -13.39 22.03 -5.00
N LEU A 61 -13.73 21.26 -3.96
CA LEU A 61 -14.81 21.58 -3.04
C LEU A 61 -14.58 22.89 -2.30
N THR A 62 -13.34 23.21 -1.94
CA THR A 62 -12.99 24.47 -1.29
C THR A 62 -13.23 25.65 -2.21
N ARG A 63 -12.87 25.53 -3.50
CA ARG A 63 -13.16 26.55 -4.52
C ARG A 63 -14.67 26.73 -4.71
N ILE A 64 -15.40 25.63 -4.90
CA ILE A 64 -16.87 25.65 -5.03
C ILE A 64 -17.50 26.34 -3.82
N ARG A 65 -17.04 26.01 -2.61
CA ARG A 65 -17.53 26.62 -1.38
C ARG A 65 -17.28 28.13 -1.36
N GLN A 66 -16.08 28.58 -1.74
CA GLN A 66 -15.77 30.01 -1.82
C GLN A 66 -16.66 30.71 -2.86
N ASP A 67 -16.86 30.10 -4.03
CA ASP A 67 -17.72 30.67 -5.08
C ASP A 67 -19.19 30.76 -4.66
N VAL A 68 -19.65 29.80 -3.86
CA VAL A 68 -21.00 29.78 -3.24
C VAL A 68 -21.15 30.81 -2.13
N GLU A 69 -20.16 30.97 -1.25
CA GLU A 69 -20.19 31.96 -0.16
C GLU A 69 -20.17 33.40 -0.69
N ASN A 70 -19.57 33.64 -1.86
CA ASN A 70 -19.42 34.97 -2.44
C ASN A 70 -20.55 35.39 -3.41
N ASP A 71 -21.31 34.46 -4.01
CA ASP A 71 -22.41 34.79 -4.94
C ASP A 71 -23.63 33.85 -4.77
N PRO A 72 -24.81 34.38 -4.38
CA PRO A 72 -26.05 33.63 -4.24
C PRO A 72 -26.50 32.90 -5.52
N ASN A 73 -26.18 33.41 -6.71
CA ASN A 73 -26.56 32.80 -7.98
C ASN A 73 -25.73 31.55 -8.31
N THR A 74 -24.55 31.41 -7.71
CA THR A 74 -23.68 30.25 -7.88
C THR A 74 -24.30 28.99 -7.29
N ILE A 75 -25.08 29.12 -6.21
CA ILE A 75 -25.80 27.99 -5.59
C ILE A 75 -26.82 27.40 -6.56
N GLU A 76 -27.64 28.23 -7.21
CA GLU A 76 -28.64 27.76 -8.17
C GLU A 76 -27.99 27.11 -9.40
N LYS A 77 -26.89 27.71 -9.88
CA LYS A 77 -26.12 27.15 -11.01
C LYS A 77 -25.50 25.79 -10.66
N LEU A 78 -24.87 25.66 -9.48
CA LEU A 78 -24.28 24.42 -9.00
C LEU A 78 -25.34 23.32 -8.81
N ALA A 79 -26.48 23.65 -8.19
CA ALA A 79 -27.59 22.71 -8.01
C ALA A 79 -28.13 22.20 -9.37
N ARG A 80 -28.10 23.04 -10.40
CA ARG A 80 -28.57 22.70 -11.74
C ARG A 80 -27.56 21.88 -12.54
N GLU A 81 -26.28 22.22 -12.47
CA GLU A 81 -25.23 21.60 -13.29
C GLU A 81 -24.69 20.31 -12.67
N GLN A 82 -24.44 20.29 -11.35
CA GLN A 82 -23.87 19.12 -10.67
C GLN A 82 -24.94 18.15 -10.15
N TYR A 83 -26.09 18.67 -9.71
CA TYR A 83 -27.14 17.88 -9.06
C TYR A 83 -28.46 17.79 -9.86
N LEU A 84 -28.52 18.41 -11.06
CA LEU A 84 -29.69 18.38 -11.96
C LEU A 84 -31.02 18.78 -11.29
N MET A 85 -30.97 19.66 -10.28
CA MET A 85 -32.17 20.10 -9.57
C MET A 85 -33.07 20.99 -10.45
N LYS A 86 -34.39 20.79 -10.35
CA LYS A 86 -35.40 21.60 -11.06
C LYS A 86 -35.76 22.84 -10.24
N ARG A 87 -36.22 23.90 -10.93
CA ARG A 87 -36.71 25.12 -10.27
C ARG A 87 -37.97 24.82 -9.43
N PRO A 88 -38.10 25.42 -8.23
CA PRO A 88 -39.39 25.50 -7.55
C PRO A 88 -40.37 26.42 -8.29
#